data_AF-A0A2V9A6D7-F1
#
_entry.id   AF-A0A2V9A6D7-F1
#
_cell.length_a   1.000
_cell.length_b   1.000
_cell.length_c   1.000
_cell.angle_alpha   90.00
_cell.angle_beta   90.00
_cell.angle_gamma   90.00
#
_symmetry.space_group_name_H-M   'P 1'
#
loop_
_entity.id
_entity.type
_entity.pdbx_description
1 polymer ?
#
loop_
_entity_poly.entity_id
_entity_poly.type
_entity_poly.pdbx_seq_one_letter_code
_entity_poly.pdbx_strand_id
1 'polypeptide(L)'
;MPDDKNFFAGLVDFSFQQQLIRRIVKVLYIIGILGGGIYVVYYVVVGFQQSPAEGLIALVAGIVGLFVCILIWRGLLELALIVQRIAESIDRATHPGN
;
A
#
# COMPACT_ATOMS: atom_id res chain seq x y z
N MET A 1 -15.29 11.27 -21.92
CA MET A 1 -14.17 10.68 -21.16
C MET A 1 -14.76 10.13 -19.85
N PRO A 2 -15.25 8.88 -19.80
CA PRO A 2 -15.99 8.35 -18.64
C PRO A 2 -15.15 7.48 -17.68
N ASP A 3 -13.87 7.21 -17.98
CA ASP A 3 -13.09 6.21 -17.24
C ASP A 3 -12.68 6.65 -15.82
N ASP A 4 -12.46 7.95 -15.59
CA ASP A 4 -11.96 8.45 -14.30
C ASP A 4 -12.98 8.31 -13.17
N LYS A 5 -14.28 8.41 -13.48
CA LYS A 5 -15.35 8.28 -12.48
C LYS A 5 -15.46 6.85 -11.94
N ASN A 6 -15.14 5.86 -12.76
CA ASN A 6 -15.22 4.44 -12.37
C ASN A 6 -14.08 4.02 -11.43
N PHE A 7 -12.89 4.64 -11.53
CA PHE A 7 -11.78 4.37 -10.62
C PHE A 7 -12.05 4.89 -9.21
N PHE A 8 -12.49 6.15 -9.07
CA PHE A 8 -12.82 6.71 -7.77
C PHE A 8 -14.09 6.10 -7.17
N ALA A 9 -15.10 5.80 -7.99
CA ALA A 9 -16.28 5.05 -7.55
C ALA A 9 -15.90 3.64 -7.07
N GLY A 10 -15.00 2.94 -7.76
CA GLY A 10 -14.48 1.63 -7.36
C GLY A 10 -13.52 1.66 -6.16
N LEU A 11 -12.94 2.80 -5.80
CA LEU A 11 -12.18 2.98 -4.56
C LEU A 11 -13.09 3.12 -3.33
N VAL A 12 -14.28 3.71 -3.51
CA VAL A 12 -15.29 3.91 -2.46
C VAL A 12 -16.30 2.74 -2.43
N ASP A 13 -16.30 1.89 -3.46
CA ASP A 13 -17.07 0.65 -3.48
C ASP A 13 -16.37 -0.42 -2.65
N PHE A 14 -16.87 -0.63 -1.43
CA PHE A 14 -16.40 -1.67 -0.51
C PHE A 14 -16.78 -3.10 -0.97
N SER A 15 -17.51 -3.23 -2.08
CA SER A 15 -17.70 -4.51 -2.77
C SER A 15 -16.41 -4.84 -3.53
N PHE A 16 -15.45 -5.46 -2.84
CA PHE A 16 -14.18 -5.91 -3.41
C PHE A 16 -14.42 -6.98 -4.49
N GLN A 17 -14.77 -6.56 -5.70
CA GLN A 17 -14.78 -7.41 -6.89
C GLN A 17 -13.34 -7.90 -7.11
N GLN A 18 -13.13 -9.21 -7.23
CA GLN A 18 -11.81 -9.88 -7.33
C GLN A 18 -10.84 -9.23 -8.32
N GLN A 19 -11.35 -8.68 -9.42
CA GLN A 19 -10.57 -8.00 -10.46
C GLN A 19 -9.99 -6.64 -10.02
N LEU A 20 -10.68 -5.91 -9.13
CA LEU A 20 -10.28 -4.56 -8.72
C LEU A 20 -9.04 -4.57 -7.80
N ILE A 21 -8.92 -5.55 -6.90
CA ILE A 21 -7.76 -5.65 -6.00
C ILE A 21 -6.45 -5.75 -6.77
N ARG A 22 -6.36 -6.56 -7.83
CA ARG A 22 -5.13 -6.68 -8.65
C ARG A 22 -4.70 -5.34 -9.26
N ARG A 23 -5.66 -4.48 -9.58
CA ARG A 23 -5.41 -3.15 -10.16
C ARG A 23 -5.02 -2.13 -9.09
N ILE A 24 -5.73 -2.14 -7.96
CA ILE A 24 -5.54 -1.20 -6.84
C ILE A 24 -4.25 -1.45 -6.07
N VAL A 25 -3.78 -2.69 -5.94
CA VAL A 25 -2.56 -3.01 -5.17
C VAL A 25 -1.33 -2.22 -5.67
N LYS A 26 -1.18 -2.02 -6.97
CA LYS A 26 -0.09 -1.19 -7.53
C LYS A 26 -0.21 0.28 -7.10
N VAL A 27 -1.43 0.81 -7.13
CA VAL A 27 -1.72 2.20 -6.73
C VAL A 27 -1.49 2.35 -5.22
N LEU A 28 -1.97 1.41 -4.41
CA LEU A 28 -1.77 1.39 -2.96
C LEU A 28 -0.29 1.28 -2.59
N TYR A 29 0.50 0.52 -3.36
CA TYR A 29 1.95 0.44 -3.18
C TYR A 29 2.63 1.80 -3.39
N ILE A 30 2.30 2.48 -4.50
CA ILE A 30 2.85 3.80 -4.82
C ILE A 30 2.44 4.83 -3.75
N ILE A 31 1.17 4.85 -3.34
CA ILE A 31 0.68 5.73 -2.29
C ILE A 31 1.38 5.44 -0.96
N GLY A 32 1.59 4.17 -0.61
CA GLY A 32 2.31 3.78 0.60
C GLY A 32 3.77 4.24 0.60
N ILE A 33 4.47 4.13 -0.52
CA ILE A 33 5.84 4.64 -0.67
C ILE A 33 5.88 6.17 -0.55
N LEU A 34 5.00 6.87 -1.28
CA LEU A 34 4.94 8.33 -1.23
C LEU A 34 4.59 8.83 0.16
N GLY A 35 3.59 8.24 0.80
CA GLY A 35 3.18 8.54 2.17
C GLY A 35 4.29 8.26 3.18
N GLY A 36 4.98 7.12 3.05
CA GLY A 36 6.13 6.78 3.89
C GLY A 36 7.28 7.78 3.74
N GLY A 37 7.60 8.18 2.50
CA GLY A 37 8.61 9.21 2.22
C GLY A 37 8.27 10.54 2.85
N ILE A 38 7.03 11.01 2.69
CA ILE A 38 6.55 12.25 3.30
C ILE A 38 6.61 12.16 4.84
N TYR A 39 6.20 11.03 5.41
CA TYR A 39 6.22 10.80 6.85
C TYR A 39 7.64 10.89 7.41
N VAL A 40 8.63 10.33 6.73
CA VAL A 40 10.04 10.41 7.15
C VAL A 40 10.55 11.84 7.08
N VAL A 41 10.26 12.57 5.99
CA VAL A 41 10.66 13.99 5.89
C VAL A 41 10.05 14.79 7.03
N TYR A 42 8.76 14.61 7.31
CA TYR A 42 8.08 15.26 8.43
C TYR A 42 8.74 14.92 9.77
N TYR A 43 9.02 13.63 10.03
CA TYR A 43 9.63 13.16 11.27
C TYR A 43 11.03 13.75 11.48
N VAL A 44 11.82 13.83 10.41
CA VAL A 44 13.15 14.44 10.43
C VAL A 44 13.07 15.93 10.73
N VAL A 45 12.17 16.66 10.05
CA VAL A 45 11.99 18.11 10.28
C VAL A 45 11.61 18.39 11.74
N VAL A 46 10.68 17.62 12.30
CA VAL A 46 10.28 17.75 13.71
C VAL A 46 11.45 17.41 14.66
N GLY A 47 12.24 16.37 14.35
CA GLY A 47 13.42 16.02 15.13
C GLY A 47 14.46 17.14 15.19
N PHE A 48 14.70 17.82 14.06
CA PHE A 48 15.61 18.97 14.01
C PHE A 48 15.09 20.21 14.75
N GLN A 49 13.77 20.34 14.95
CA GLN A 49 13.20 21.45 15.73
C GLN A 49 13.45 21.28 17.23
N GLN A 50 13.64 20.05 17.72
CA GLN A 50 13.92 19.79 19.13
C GLN A 50 15.41 19.91 19.45
N SER A 51 16.26 19.18 18.72
CA SER A 51 17.71 19.34 18.83
C SER A 51 18.46 18.83 17.60
N PRO A 52 19.70 19.30 17.35
CA PRO A 52 20.52 18.81 16.24
C PRO A 52 20.85 17.31 16.35
N ALA A 53 21.05 16.81 17.58
CA ALA A 53 21.35 15.40 17.84
C ALA A 53 20.13 14.52 17.57
N GLU A 54 18.94 14.93 18.01
CA GLU A 54 17.70 14.22 17.73
C GLU A 54 17.34 14.24 16.25
N GLY A 55 17.60 15.34 15.53
CA GLY A 55 17.44 15.40 14.08
C GLY A 55 18.29 14.36 13.35
N LEU A 56 19.53 14.15 13.78
CA LEU A 56 20.43 13.14 13.20
C LEU A 56 19.95 11.71 13.50
N ILE A 57 19.49 11.45 14.73
CA ILE A 57 18.89 10.16 15.12
C ILE A 57 17.62 9.90 14.31
N ALA A 58 16.74 10.91 14.18
CA ALA A 58 15.51 10.84 13.40
C ALA A 58 15.77 10.60 11.91
N LEU A 59 16.87 11.12 11.35
CA LEU A 59 17.27 10.86 9.98
C LEU A 59 17.66 9.39 9.78
N VAL A 60 18.53 8.86 10.63
CA VAL A 60 18.97 7.45 10.53
C VAL A 60 17.81 6.51 10.80
N ALA A 61 17.07 6.74 11.88
CA ALA A 61 15.89 5.95 12.24
C ALA A 61 14.78 6.07 11.18
N GLY A 62 14.61 7.24 10.58
CA GLY A 62 13.64 7.49 9.51
C GLY A 62 13.98 6.71 8.24
N ILE A 63 15.25 6.68 7.82
CA ILE A 63 15.69 5.89 6.64
C ILE A 63 15.50 4.39 6.88
N VAL A 64 15.95 3.89 8.03
CA VAL A 64 15.79 2.47 8.39
C VAL A 64 14.30 2.12 8.52
N GLY A 65 13.53 2.98 9.18
CA GLY A 65 12.09 2.85 9.36
C GLY A 65 11.34 2.83 8.03
N LEU A 66 11.71 3.69 7.07
CA LEU A 66 11.16 3.70 5.72
C LEU A 66 11.34 2.35 5.04
N PHE A 67 12.54 1.79 5.12
CA PHE A 67 12.86 0.52 4.49
C PHE A 67 12.03 -0.61 5.09
N VAL A 68 11.95 -0.68 6.42
CA VAL A 68 11.14 -1.67 7.13
C VAL A 68 9.64 -1.50 6.80
N CYS A 69 9.12 -0.28 6.83
CA CYS A 69 7.73 0.01 6.46
C CYS A 69 7.41 -0.43 5.03
N ILE A 70 8.29 -0.16 4.06
CA ILE A 70 8.10 -0.59 2.66
C ILE A 70 8.09 -2.11 2.56
N LEU A 71 8.96 -2.82 3.29
CA LEU A 71 8.98 -4.28 3.30
C LEU A 71 7.68 -4.86 3.88
N ILE A 72 7.22 -4.34 5.01
CA ILE A 72 5.96 -4.75 5.63
C ILE A 72 4.79 -4.47 4.68
N TRP A 73 4.74 -3.26 4.10
CA TRP A 73 3.70 -2.86 3.15
C TRP A 73 3.65 -3.78 1.94
N ARG A 74 4.82 -4.14 1.39
CA ARG A 74 4.93 -5.11 0.30
C ARG A 74 4.39 -6.48 0.71
N GLY A 75 4.78 -6.96 1.90
CA GLY A 75 4.29 -8.25 2.42
C GLY A 75 2.77 -8.29 2.59
N LEU A 76 2.18 -7.22 3.12
CA LEU A 76 0.72 -7.10 3.28
C LEU A 76 -0.02 -7.12 1.94
N LEU A 77 0.50 -6.39 0.94
CA LEU A 77 -0.09 -6.36 -0.39
C LEU A 77 0.04 -7.70 -1.12
N GLU A 78 1.18 -8.38 -0.98
CA GLU A 78 1.37 -9.73 -1.51
C GLU A 78 0.40 -10.72 -0.85
N LEU A 79 0.21 -10.63 0.47
CA LEU A 79 -0.79 -11.41 1.22
C LEU A 79 -2.21 -11.16 0.70
N ALA A 80 -2.58 -9.89 0.49
CA ALA A 80 -3.89 -9.53 -0.06
C ALA A 80 -4.10 -10.15 -1.45
N LEU A 81 -3.08 -10.13 -2.31
CA LEU A 81 -3.13 -10.77 -3.63
C LEU A 81 -3.24 -12.30 -3.54
N ILE A 82 -2.53 -12.94 -2.59
CA ILE A 82 -2.57 -14.39 -2.40
C ILE A 82 -3.97 -14.84 -1.98
N VAL A 83 -4.59 -14.16 -1.02
CA VAL A 83 -5.95 -14.47 -0.55
C VAL A 83 -6.95 -14.39 -1.71
N GLN A 84 -6.87 -13.35 -2.54
CA GLN A 84 -7.71 -13.22 -3.72
C GLN A 84 -7.48 -14.35 -4.73
N ARG A 85 -6.21 -14.71 -4.98
CA ARG A 85 -5.86 -15.80 -5.89
C ARG A 85 -6.42 -17.16 -5.41
N ILE A 86 -6.44 -17.39 -4.10
CA ILE A 86 -7.03 -18.60 -3.51
C ILE A 86 -8.54 -18.61 -3.75
N ALA A 87 -9.23 -17.49 -3.48
CA ALA A 87 -10.67 -17.38 -3.72
C ALA A 87 -11.02 -17.65 -5.20
N GLU A 88 -10.22 -17.15 -6.14
CA GLU A 88 -10.42 -17.44 -7.58
C GLU A 88 -10.19 -18.90 -7.94
N SER A 89 -9.19 -19.53 -7.31
CA SER A 89 -8.91 -20.95 -7.55
C SER A 89 -10.02 -21.86 -7.04
N ILE A 90 -10.67 -21.49 -5.93
CA ILE A 90 -11.83 -22.20 -5.37
C ILE A 90 -13.05 -22.03 -6.27
N ASP A 91 -13.35 -20.80 -6.70
CA ASP A 91 -14.49 -20.52 -7.59
C ASP A 91 -14.39 -21.31 -8.91
N ARG A 92 -13.22 -21.30 -9.54
CA ARG A 92 -12.94 -22.09 -10.76
C ARG A 92 -13.08 -23.60 -10.53
N ALA A 93 -12.71 -24.11 -9.37
CA ALA A 93 -12.84 -25.53 -9.05
C ALA A 93 -14.31 -25.95 -8.81
N THR A 94 -15.18 -25.00 -8.44
CA THR A 94 -16.58 -25.26 -8.09
C THR A 94 -17.53 -25.07 -9.29
N HIS A 95 -17.11 -24.31 -10.32
CA HIS A 95 -17.80 -24.22 -11.62
C HIS A 95 -16.92 -24.77 -12.77
N PRO A 96 -16.67 -26.08 -12.84
CA PRO A 96 -15.95 -26.70 -13.95
C PRO A 96 -16.89 -26.86 -15.15
N GLY A 97 -17.15 -25.77 -15.87
CA GLY A 97 -17.85 -25.80 -17.15
C GLY A 97 -19.24 -25.19 -17.13
N ASN A 98 -19.33 -24.00 -17.73
CA ASN A 98 -20.41 -23.63 -18.64
C ASN A 98 -19.76 -23.11 -19.92
#